data_AF-A0A7J8NHW2-F1
#
_entry.id   AF-A0A7J8NHW2-F1
#
_cell.length_a   1.000
_cell.length_b   1.000
_cell.length_c   1.000
_cell.angle_alpha   90.00
_cell.angle_beta   90.00
_cell.angle_gamma   90.00
#
_symmetry.space_group_name_H-M   'P 1'
#
loop_
_entity.id
_entity.type
_entity.pdbx_description
1 polymer ?
#
loop_
_entity_poly.entity_id
_entity_poly.type
_entity_poly.pdbx_seq_one_letter_code
_entity_poly.pdbx_strand_id
1 'polypeptide(L)'
;PERLFHRKWLSISSEALAATRARGESRALDLQIEHDLLSRPKDHLEFTVVRENIQNKLESVCDRVVVEPKKTVRKLPRIQHLYAQLTGNLRREDDEFEILSSLHPTPAVCGLPKEAARLFISETEMFDRGMYAGPVGWFGGGESEFAVGIRSALVEKDSGALIYAGAGIVEGSNPSSEWDELELKTSQCTKLLQLEVPKQSKVENLEIIY
;
A
#
# COMPACT_ATOMS: atom_id res chain seq x y z
N PRO A 1 -6.00 5.04 -1.38
CA PRO A 1 -6.16 4.40 -2.72
C PRO A 1 -6.39 2.88 -2.65
N GLU A 2 -6.00 2.26 -1.54
CA GLU A 2 -6.09 0.82 -1.31
C GLU A 2 -7.19 0.53 -0.28
N ARG A 3 -8.21 -0.23 -0.70
CA ARG A 3 -9.21 -0.77 0.21
C ARG A 3 -8.65 -2.00 0.92
N LEU A 4 -8.57 -1.94 2.25
CA LEU A 4 -8.19 -3.09 3.06
C LEU A 4 -9.29 -4.15 3.01
N PHE A 5 -10.53 -3.77 3.33
CA PHE A 5 -11.69 -4.59 3.01
C PHE A 5 -12.99 -3.76 2.94
N HIS A 6 -13.98 -4.29 2.24
CA HIS A 6 -15.37 -3.90 2.32
C HIS A 6 -16.21 -5.15 2.51
N ARG A 7 -17.04 -5.16 3.55
CA ARG A 7 -17.91 -6.28 3.89
C ARG A 7 -19.36 -5.78 3.89
N LYS A 8 -20.25 -6.56 3.28
CA LYS A 8 -21.70 -6.37 3.35
C LYS A 8 -22.35 -7.73 3.61
N TRP A 9 -22.89 -7.90 4.81
CA TRP A 9 -23.35 -9.20 5.32
C TRP A 9 -22.22 -10.24 5.20
N LEU A 10 -22.44 -11.29 4.40
CA LEU A 10 -21.45 -12.34 4.14
C LEU A 10 -20.53 -12.04 2.95
N SER A 11 -20.85 -11.04 2.12
CA SER A 11 -19.99 -10.66 1.01
C SER A 11 -18.81 -9.84 1.52
N ILE A 12 -17.59 -10.24 1.19
CA ILE A 12 -16.36 -9.50 1.50
C ILE A 12 -15.54 -9.25 0.24
N SER A 13 -14.91 -8.09 0.15
CA SER A 13 -13.95 -7.77 -0.89
C SER A 13 -12.72 -7.09 -0.31
N SER A 14 -11.56 -7.29 -0.93
CA SER A 14 -10.28 -6.68 -0.60
C SER A 14 -9.52 -6.37 -1.89
N GLU A 15 -8.51 -5.51 -1.79
CA GLU A 15 -7.68 -5.10 -2.92
C GLU A 15 -6.21 -5.36 -2.61
N ALA A 16 -5.49 -5.99 -3.54
CA ALA A 16 -4.05 -6.02 -3.51
C ALA A 16 -3.53 -4.85 -4.37
N LEU A 17 -2.72 -3.96 -3.79
CA LEU A 17 -2.11 -2.83 -4.48
C LEU A 17 -0.62 -2.75 -4.12
N ALA A 18 0.25 -2.92 -5.11
CA ALA A 18 1.70 -2.90 -4.91
C ALA A 18 2.43 -2.60 -6.23
N ALA A 19 3.75 -2.42 -6.17
CA ALA A 19 4.60 -2.03 -7.29
C ALA A 19 4.16 -0.70 -7.95
N THR A 20 4.85 0.40 -7.64
CA THR A 20 4.44 1.73 -8.11
C THR A 20 5.29 2.21 -9.27
N ARG A 21 4.67 2.88 -10.24
CA ARG A 21 5.39 3.70 -11.23
C ARG A 21 4.69 5.04 -11.44
N ALA A 22 5.43 6.04 -11.89
CA ALA A 22 4.86 7.30 -12.34
C ALA A 22 3.93 7.11 -13.55
N ARG A 23 3.04 8.06 -13.78
CA ARG A 23 2.31 8.17 -15.05
C ARG A 23 3.21 8.79 -16.11
N GLY A 24 3.03 8.39 -17.36
CA GLY A 24 3.77 8.96 -18.48
C GLY A 24 3.27 10.36 -18.86
N GLU A 25 4.19 11.21 -19.32
CA GLU A 25 3.87 12.57 -19.80
C GLU A 25 3.07 12.59 -21.11
N SER A 26 3.12 11.48 -21.85
CA SER A 26 2.32 11.25 -23.05
C SER A 26 1.59 9.92 -22.95
N ARG A 27 0.51 9.75 -23.74
CA ARG A 27 -0.23 8.48 -23.81
C ARG A 27 0.68 7.30 -24.22
N ALA A 28 1.60 7.53 -25.15
CA ALA A 28 2.51 6.48 -25.61
C ALA A 28 3.46 6.04 -24.49
N LEU A 29 4.08 6.99 -23.79
CA LEU A 29 4.97 6.71 -22.67
C LEU A 29 4.21 6.05 -21.50
N ASP A 30 2.99 6.50 -21.22
CA ASP A 30 2.17 5.94 -20.15
C ASP A 30 1.81 4.46 -20.39
N LEU A 31 1.54 4.10 -21.64
CA LEU A 31 1.31 2.71 -22.06
C LEU A 31 2.59 1.87 -21.99
N GLN A 32 3.74 2.44 -22.33
CA GLN A 32 5.02 1.76 -22.18
C GLN A 32 5.32 1.46 -20.71
N ILE A 33 5.15 2.45 -19.82
CA ILE A 33 5.35 2.26 -18.37
C ILE A 33 4.39 1.21 -17.82
N GLU A 34 3.13 1.21 -18.26
CA GLU A 34 2.12 0.19 -17.91
C GLU A 34 2.58 -1.21 -18.31
N HIS A 35 3.05 -1.38 -19.55
CA HIS A 35 3.53 -2.67 -20.06
C HIS A 35 4.77 -3.15 -19.29
N ASP A 36 5.70 -2.24 -19.00
CA ASP A 36 6.89 -2.55 -18.22
C ASP A 36 6.52 -2.95 -16.79
N LEU A 37 5.54 -2.28 -16.17
CA LEU A 37 5.06 -2.60 -14.82
C LEU A 37 4.42 -3.99 -14.76
N LEU A 38 3.69 -4.39 -15.80
CA LEU A 38 3.05 -5.72 -15.89
C LEU A 38 4.05 -6.87 -16.06
N SER A 39 5.18 -6.60 -16.72
CA SER A 39 6.16 -7.61 -17.15
C SER A 39 7.41 -7.70 -16.27
N ARG A 40 7.73 -6.65 -15.49
CA ARG A 40 8.94 -6.61 -14.64
C ARG A 40 8.90 -7.68 -13.53
N PRO A 41 9.92 -8.55 -13.43
CA PRO A 41 9.95 -9.63 -12.44
C PRO A 41 9.91 -9.14 -10.99
N LYS A 42 10.67 -8.10 -10.65
CA LYS A 42 10.70 -7.51 -9.30
C LYS A 42 9.31 -7.01 -8.87
N ASP A 43 8.68 -6.21 -9.72
CA ASP A 43 7.33 -5.66 -9.47
C ASP A 43 6.29 -6.78 -9.34
N HIS A 44 6.43 -7.82 -10.18
CA HIS A 44 5.58 -9.00 -10.09
C HIS A 44 5.76 -9.75 -8.76
N LEU A 45 6.99 -9.89 -8.26
CA LEU A 45 7.27 -10.54 -6.99
C LEU A 45 6.66 -9.75 -5.82
N GLU A 46 6.93 -8.45 -5.75
CA GLU A 46 6.37 -7.55 -4.73
C GLU A 46 4.84 -7.66 -4.69
N PHE A 47 4.19 -7.56 -5.85
CA PHE A 47 2.74 -7.67 -5.96
C PHE A 47 2.18 -9.04 -5.58
N THR A 48 2.87 -10.11 -5.97
CA THR A 48 2.42 -11.48 -5.72
C THR A 48 2.42 -11.79 -4.22
N VAL A 49 3.46 -11.36 -3.50
CA VAL A 49 3.54 -11.51 -2.03
C VAL A 49 2.33 -10.87 -1.34
N VAL A 50 1.96 -9.66 -1.74
CA VAL A 50 0.78 -8.96 -1.19
C VAL A 50 -0.51 -9.71 -1.53
N ARG A 51 -0.72 -10.03 -2.81
CA ARG A 51 -1.94 -10.68 -3.29
C ARG A 51 -2.17 -12.04 -2.63
N GLU A 52 -1.14 -12.89 -2.59
CA GLU A 52 -1.25 -14.23 -2.02
C GLU A 52 -1.46 -14.19 -0.52
N ASN A 53 -0.83 -13.24 0.19
CA ASN A 53 -1.09 -13.07 1.62
C ASN A 53 -2.56 -12.73 1.88
N ILE A 54 -3.12 -11.74 1.17
CA ILE A 54 -4.54 -11.35 1.31
C ILE A 54 -5.45 -12.52 0.93
N GLN A 55 -5.15 -13.23 -0.16
CA GLN A 55 -5.91 -14.41 -0.58
C GLN A 55 -5.94 -15.48 0.51
N ASN A 56 -4.78 -15.87 1.06
CA ASN A 56 -4.68 -16.87 2.11
C ASN A 56 -5.46 -16.45 3.37
N LYS A 57 -5.45 -15.15 3.72
CA LYS A 57 -6.24 -14.62 4.84
C LYS A 57 -7.74 -14.73 4.57
N LEU A 58 -8.20 -14.38 3.38
CA LEU A 58 -9.62 -14.51 3.02
C LEU A 58 -10.06 -15.97 2.94
N GLU A 59 -9.24 -16.87 2.40
CA GLU A 59 -9.54 -18.32 2.35
C GLU A 59 -9.68 -18.93 3.74
N SER A 60 -8.97 -18.37 4.73
CA SER A 60 -9.09 -18.78 6.13
C SER A 60 -10.45 -18.46 6.76
N VAL A 61 -11.29 -17.62 6.13
CA VAL A 61 -12.63 -17.19 6.64
C VAL A 61 -13.78 -17.37 5.64
N CYS A 62 -13.49 -17.48 4.34
CA CYS A 62 -14.48 -17.63 3.27
C CYS A 62 -14.66 -19.09 2.82
N ASP A 63 -15.82 -19.44 2.27
CA ASP A 63 -16.02 -20.73 1.58
C ASP A 63 -15.22 -20.81 0.28
N ARG A 64 -15.18 -19.68 -0.44
CA ARG A 64 -14.48 -19.52 -1.71
C ARG A 64 -14.02 -18.08 -1.84
N VAL A 65 -12.80 -17.93 -2.36
CA VAL A 65 -12.24 -16.64 -2.76
C VAL A 65 -12.08 -16.63 -4.28
N VAL A 66 -12.49 -15.54 -4.91
CA VAL A 66 -12.33 -15.27 -6.33
C VAL A 66 -11.40 -14.07 -6.47
N VAL A 67 -10.35 -14.25 -7.28
CA VAL A 67 -9.41 -13.19 -7.63
C VAL A 67 -9.63 -12.82 -9.09
N GLU A 68 -10.32 -11.70 -9.34
CA GLU A 68 -10.62 -11.22 -10.68
C GLU A 68 -10.75 -9.69 -10.67
N PRO A 69 -9.92 -8.95 -11.41
CA PRO A 69 -8.78 -9.44 -12.20
C PRO A 69 -7.64 -9.98 -11.33
N LYS A 70 -6.92 -11.00 -11.82
CA LYS A 70 -5.76 -11.60 -11.11
C LYS A 70 -4.53 -10.70 -11.01
N LYS A 71 -4.32 -9.86 -12.02
CA LYS A 71 -3.26 -8.85 -12.12
C LYS A 71 -3.64 -7.90 -13.26
N THR A 72 -3.78 -6.62 -12.95
CA THR A 72 -3.97 -5.54 -13.93
C THR A 72 -3.27 -4.27 -13.43
N VAL A 73 -3.34 -3.18 -14.19
CA VAL A 73 -2.82 -1.88 -13.76
C VAL A 73 -3.95 -0.96 -13.35
N ARG A 74 -3.86 -0.42 -12.12
CA ARG A 74 -4.73 0.65 -11.64
C ARG A 74 -4.02 1.99 -11.81
N LYS A 75 -4.52 2.81 -12.73
CA LYS A 75 -4.00 4.16 -12.97
C LYS A 75 -4.65 5.17 -12.03
N LEU A 76 -3.81 5.90 -11.30
CA LEU A 76 -4.18 7.07 -10.52
C LEU A 76 -3.68 8.34 -11.25
N PRO A 77 -4.03 9.56 -10.80
CA PRO A 77 -3.65 10.78 -11.51
C PRO A 77 -2.14 10.96 -11.71
N ARG A 78 -1.30 10.51 -10.77
CA ARG A 78 0.17 10.72 -10.79
C ARG A 78 0.99 9.46 -10.90
N ILE A 79 0.42 8.34 -10.51
CA ILE A 79 1.10 7.05 -10.45
C ILE A 79 0.17 5.94 -10.92
N GLN A 80 0.72 4.76 -11.10
CA GLN A 80 0.00 3.54 -11.41
C GLN A 80 0.59 2.36 -10.62
N HIS A 81 -0.25 1.37 -10.34
CA HIS A 81 0.08 0.22 -9.51
C HIS A 81 -0.34 -1.07 -10.17
N LEU A 82 0.32 -2.18 -9.82
CA LEU A 82 -0.28 -3.49 -9.99
C LEU A 82 -1.45 -3.65 -9.03
N TYR A 83 -2.54 -4.23 -9.54
CA TYR A 83 -3.81 -4.35 -8.86
C TYR A 83 -4.44 -5.73 -9.06
N ALA A 84 -5.01 -6.27 -7.99
CA ALA A 84 -5.99 -7.36 -8.06
C ALA A 84 -7.14 -7.08 -7.11
N GLN A 85 -8.32 -7.57 -7.49
CA GLN A 85 -9.50 -7.56 -6.64
C GLN A 85 -9.76 -8.97 -6.13
N LEU A 86 -9.93 -9.10 -4.83
CA LEU A 86 -10.27 -10.35 -4.15
C LEU A 86 -11.67 -10.21 -3.60
N THR A 87 -12.52 -11.21 -3.87
CA THR A 87 -13.90 -11.26 -3.37
C THR A 87 -14.17 -12.63 -2.78
N GLY A 88 -15.02 -12.71 -1.76
CA GLY A 88 -15.37 -13.96 -1.13
C GLY A 88 -16.72 -13.89 -0.42
N ASN A 89 -17.21 -15.07 -0.05
CA ASN A 89 -18.37 -15.21 0.83
C ASN A 89 -17.90 -15.81 2.17
N LEU A 90 -18.09 -15.06 3.25
CA LEU A 90 -17.78 -15.47 4.61
C LEU A 90 -18.64 -16.68 5.01
N ARG A 91 -18.04 -17.62 5.76
CA ARG A 91 -18.72 -18.85 6.20
C ARG A 91 -19.79 -18.61 7.26
N ARG A 92 -19.68 -17.50 7.97
CA ARG A 92 -20.60 -17.02 9.00
C ARG A 92 -20.48 -15.50 9.06
N GLU A 93 -21.38 -14.87 9.80
CA GLU A 93 -21.18 -13.48 10.21
C GLU A 93 -20.02 -13.46 11.22
N ASP A 94 -18.80 -13.41 10.69
CA ASP A 94 -17.58 -13.28 11.50
C ASP A 94 -17.56 -11.91 12.19
N ASP A 95 -16.84 -11.83 13.32
CA ASP A 95 -16.62 -10.57 14.02
C ASP A 95 -15.82 -9.62 13.09
N GLU A 96 -16.36 -8.42 12.87
CA GLU A 96 -15.75 -7.42 12.00
C GLU A 96 -14.33 -7.04 12.47
N PHE A 97 -14.06 -7.14 13.77
CA PHE A 97 -12.74 -6.93 14.36
C PHE A 97 -11.75 -8.06 14.05
N GLU A 98 -12.22 -9.31 14.00
CA GLU A 98 -11.39 -10.45 13.61
C GLU A 98 -10.96 -10.36 12.14
N ILE A 99 -11.88 -9.95 11.25
CA ILE A 99 -11.57 -9.70 9.84
C ILE A 99 -10.49 -8.62 9.72
N LEU A 100 -10.69 -7.49 10.40
CA LEU A 100 -9.74 -6.38 10.39
C LEU A 100 -8.36 -6.81 10.89
N SER A 101 -8.30 -7.51 12.04
CA SER A 101 -7.06 -7.97 12.67
C SER A 101 -6.35 -9.07 11.90
N SER A 102 -7.09 -9.85 11.09
CA SER A 102 -6.54 -10.89 10.22
C SER A 102 -5.87 -10.31 8.98
N LEU A 103 -6.48 -9.26 8.39
CA LEU A 103 -5.99 -8.61 7.16
C LEU A 103 -4.93 -7.53 7.40
N HIS A 104 -5.00 -6.81 8.52
CA HIS A 104 -4.07 -5.73 8.81
C HIS A 104 -2.92 -6.15 9.76
N PRO A 105 -1.68 -5.67 9.53
CA PRO A 105 -1.18 -5.05 8.30
C PRO A 105 -0.97 -6.06 7.17
N THR A 106 -1.20 -5.61 5.93
CA THR A 106 -0.82 -6.36 4.73
C THR A 106 0.70 -6.26 4.50
N PRO A 107 1.30 -7.16 3.70
CA PRO A 107 2.71 -7.03 3.32
C PRO A 107 3.04 -5.74 2.57
N ALA A 108 2.05 -5.07 1.98
CA ALA A 108 2.24 -3.82 1.23
C ALA A 108 2.71 -2.65 2.11
N VAL A 109 2.41 -2.69 3.41
CA VAL A 109 2.76 -1.62 4.36
C VAL A 109 3.61 -2.07 5.55
N CYS A 110 3.75 -3.38 5.76
CA CYS A 110 4.60 -3.94 6.80
C CYS A 110 5.68 -4.83 6.18
N GLY A 111 5.28 -6.00 5.66
CA GLY A 111 6.17 -6.95 5.01
C GLY A 111 5.78 -8.39 5.34
N LEU A 112 6.59 -9.34 4.88
CA LEU A 112 6.38 -10.77 5.13
C LEU A 112 7.75 -11.44 5.43
N PRO A 113 7.90 -12.21 6.53
CA PRO A 113 6.93 -12.49 7.59
C PRO A 113 6.56 -11.26 8.44
N LYS A 114 5.29 -11.17 8.86
CA LYS A 114 4.72 -9.97 9.51
C LYS A 114 5.49 -9.49 10.73
N GLU A 115 5.77 -10.37 11.71
CA GLU A 115 6.43 -9.95 12.95
C GLU A 115 7.89 -9.54 12.74
N ALA A 116 8.61 -10.26 11.86
CA ALA A 116 9.99 -9.90 11.50
C ALA A 116 10.05 -8.53 10.80
N ALA A 117 9.14 -8.29 9.85
CA ALA A 117 9.05 -7.00 9.16
C ALA A 117 8.66 -5.87 10.12
N ARG A 118 7.73 -6.12 11.05
CA ARG A 118 7.33 -5.13 12.07
C ARG A 118 8.49 -4.77 12.99
N LEU A 119 9.26 -5.76 13.44
CA LEU A 119 10.45 -5.52 14.26
C LEU A 119 11.50 -4.69 13.50
N PHE A 120 11.82 -5.10 12.27
CA PHE A 120 12.76 -4.38 11.42
C PHE A 120 12.34 -2.91 11.20
N ILE A 121 11.06 -2.66 10.91
CA ILE A 121 10.51 -1.30 10.78
C ILE A 121 10.72 -0.51 12.08
N SER A 122 10.38 -1.11 13.23
CA SER A 122 10.50 -0.42 14.53
C SER A 122 11.94 -0.13 14.94
N GLU A 123 12.90 -0.93 14.49
CA GLU A 123 14.33 -0.74 14.76
C GLU A 123 14.97 0.26 13.78
N THR A 124 14.46 0.34 12.56
CA THR A 124 15.07 1.14 11.46
C THR A 124 14.47 2.53 11.34
N GLU A 125 13.16 2.69 11.52
CA GLU A 125 12.49 3.99 11.40
C GLU A 125 12.67 4.81 12.69
N MET A 126 13.29 5.98 12.57
CA MET A 126 13.54 6.89 13.70
C MET A 126 12.31 7.72 14.11
N PHE A 127 11.09 7.27 13.77
CA PHE A 127 9.85 7.97 14.06
C PHE A 127 8.71 6.99 14.28
N ASP A 128 7.68 7.44 15.01
CA ASP A 128 6.42 6.71 15.12
C ASP A 128 5.55 6.99 13.89
N ARG A 129 5.05 5.92 13.26
CA ARG A 129 4.09 6.02 12.15
C ARG A 129 2.75 6.59 12.62
N GLY A 130 2.39 6.45 13.89
CA GLY A 130 1.10 6.90 14.41
C GLY A 130 -0.05 6.28 13.63
N MET A 131 -0.87 7.13 12.96
CA MET A 131 -1.96 6.66 12.10
C MET A 131 -1.53 6.27 10.68
N TYR A 132 -0.28 6.53 10.29
CA TYR A 132 0.21 6.17 8.95
C TYR A 132 0.21 4.66 8.75
N ALA A 133 -0.27 4.24 7.58
CA ALA A 133 -0.47 2.85 7.18
C ALA A 133 -1.50 2.06 8.03
N GLY A 134 -2.05 2.63 9.11
CA GLY A 134 -3.10 2.03 9.90
C GLY A 134 -4.43 1.92 9.14
N PRO A 135 -5.38 1.11 9.64
CA PRO A 135 -6.70 1.00 9.03
C PRO A 135 -7.55 2.25 9.32
N VAL A 136 -8.22 2.77 8.30
CA VAL A 136 -9.11 3.93 8.39
C VAL A 136 -10.46 3.55 7.81
N GLY A 137 -11.51 3.60 8.63
CA GLY A 137 -12.81 3.05 8.24
C GLY A 137 -13.87 3.10 9.33
N TRP A 138 -14.91 2.29 9.17
CA TRP A 138 -16.06 2.24 10.07
C TRP A 138 -16.68 0.83 10.15
N PHE A 139 -17.32 0.56 11.28
CA PHE A 139 -18.17 -0.61 11.52
C PHE A 139 -19.63 -0.17 11.58
N GLY A 140 -20.53 -0.91 10.93
CA GLY A 140 -21.97 -0.62 10.94
C GLY A 140 -22.85 -1.84 11.06
N GLY A 141 -22.33 -2.97 11.55
CA GLY A 141 -23.09 -4.19 11.85
C GLY A 141 -23.46 -5.00 10.61
N GLY A 142 -24.22 -4.43 9.67
CA GLY A 142 -24.54 -5.09 8.38
C GLY A 142 -23.51 -4.82 7.29
N GLU A 143 -22.71 -3.76 7.45
CA GLU A 143 -21.72 -3.31 6.48
C GLU A 143 -20.54 -2.67 7.21
N SER A 144 -19.33 -2.84 6.66
CA SER A 144 -18.11 -2.20 7.13
C SER A 144 -17.15 -1.95 5.98
N GLU A 145 -16.38 -0.87 6.07
CA GLU A 145 -15.34 -0.56 5.09
C GLU A 145 -14.12 0.03 5.78
N PHE A 146 -12.95 -0.51 5.42
CA PHE A 146 -11.65 0.00 5.85
C PHE A 146 -10.73 0.17 4.65
N ALA A 147 -10.02 1.28 4.63
CA ALA A 147 -8.91 1.56 3.73
C ALA A 147 -7.59 1.56 4.50
N VAL A 148 -6.49 1.42 3.78
CA VAL A 148 -5.15 1.60 4.34
C VAL A 148 -4.83 3.11 4.40
N GLY A 149 -4.40 3.60 5.56
CA GLY A 149 -4.09 5.00 5.88
C GLY A 149 -2.81 5.52 5.23
N ILE A 150 -2.74 5.45 3.90
CA ILE A 150 -1.62 5.91 3.06
C ILE A 150 -2.05 7.07 2.16
N ARG A 151 -1.07 7.85 1.67
CA ARG A 151 -1.33 9.11 0.92
C ARG A 151 -2.13 10.10 1.75
N SER A 152 -1.79 10.15 3.02
CA SER A 152 -2.40 10.94 4.06
C SER A 152 -1.35 11.87 4.67
N ALA A 153 -1.84 12.87 5.39
CA ALA A 153 -1.03 13.69 6.27
C ALA A 153 -1.69 13.69 7.65
N LEU A 154 -0.88 13.57 8.71
CA LEU A 154 -1.33 13.83 10.07
C LEU A 154 -1.20 15.33 10.31
N VAL A 155 -2.33 16.00 10.51
CA VAL A 155 -2.36 17.44 10.76
C VAL A 155 -2.61 17.67 12.23
N GLU A 156 -1.65 18.30 12.90
CA GLU A 156 -1.75 18.63 14.31
C GLU A 156 -1.97 20.13 14.47
N LYS A 157 -2.89 20.47 15.38
CA LYS A 157 -3.12 21.87 15.74
C LYS A 157 -1.79 22.45 16.23
N ASP A 158 -1.41 23.59 15.68
CA ASP A 158 -0.20 24.36 16.04
C ASP A 158 1.16 23.70 15.71
N SER A 159 1.20 22.45 15.23
CA SER A 159 2.45 21.69 14.96
C SER A 159 2.69 21.35 13.48
N GLY A 160 1.76 21.73 12.59
CA GLY A 160 1.90 21.56 11.14
C GLY A 160 1.35 20.23 10.64
N ALA A 161 1.91 19.73 9.53
CA ALA A 161 1.47 18.50 8.87
C ALA A 161 2.63 17.53 8.66
N LEU A 162 2.49 16.29 9.15
CA LEU A 162 3.41 15.20 8.90
C LEU A 162 2.93 14.39 7.69
N ILE A 163 3.78 14.28 6.67
CA ILE A 163 3.50 13.55 5.43
C ILE A 163 4.38 12.30 5.41
N TYR A 164 3.75 11.16 5.18
CA TYR A 164 4.42 9.87 5.18
C TYR A 164 4.32 9.21 3.80
N ALA A 165 5.38 8.50 3.42
CA ALA A 165 5.39 7.56 2.32
C ALA A 165 6.30 6.38 2.67
N GLY A 166 6.03 5.23 2.05
CA GLY A 166 6.81 4.01 2.19
C GLY A 166 6.88 3.29 0.86
N ALA A 167 7.89 2.45 0.69
CA ALA A 167 8.11 1.62 -0.49
C ALA A 167 8.35 0.17 -0.04
N GLY A 168 7.89 -0.79 -0.84
CA GLY A 168 8.13 -2.20 -0.58
C GLY A 168 9.56 -2.56 -0.99
N ILE A 169 10.34 -3.11 -0.06
CA ILE A 169 11.71 -3.53 -0.34
C ILE A 169 11.73 -5.04 -0.57
N VAL A 170 12.20 -5.45 -1.75
CA VAL A 170 12.36 -6.85 -2.15
C VAL A 170 13.74 -7.07 -2.76
N GLU A 171 14.11 -8.33 -2.99
CA GLU A 171 15.32 -8.63 -3.74
C GLU A 171 15.29 -7.94 -5.12
N GLY A 172 16.40 -7.26 -5.46
CA GLY A 172 16.49 -6.44 -6.68
C GLY A 172 15.96 -5.01 -6.54
N SER A 173 15.55 -4.57 -5.35
CA SER A 173 15.32 -3.15 -5.06
C SER A 173 16.59 -2.31 -5.22
N ASN A 174 16.44 -1.12 -5.79
CA ASN A 174 17.53 -0.16 -5.98
C ASN A 174 17.26 1.08 -5.09
N PRO A 175 18.13 1.42 -4.12
CA PRO A 175 17.87 2.49 -3.16
C PRO A 175 17.45 3.83 -3.77
N SER A 176 18.13 4.27 -4.84
CA SER A 176 17.80 5.52 -5.52
C SER A 176 16.41 5.47 -6.16
N SER A 177 16.06 4.36 -6.80
CA SER A 177 14.72 4.20 -7.39
C SER A 177 13.61 4.14 -6.33
N GLU A 178 13.88 3.52 -5.17
CA GLU A 178 12.90 3.53 -4.07
C GLU A 178 12.69 4.93 -3.50
N TRP A 179 13.77 5.71 -3.40
CA TRP A 179 13.69 7.10 -2.95
C TRP A 179 12.82 7.95 -3.90
N ASP A 180 13.05 7.84 -5.21
CA ASP A 180 12.24 8.51 -6.23
C ASP A 180 10.75 8.12 -6.12
N GLU A 181 10.47 6.84 -5.80
CA GLU A 181 9.11 6.37 -5.55
C GLU A 181 8.46 7.04 -4.31
N LEU A 182 9.21 7.24 -3.22
CA LEU A 182 8.73 7.95 -2.04
C LEU A 182 8.37 9.40 -2.37
N GLU A 183 9.22 10.12 -3.09
CA GLU A 183 8.97 11.50 -3.52
C GLU A 183 7.71 11.60 -4.40
N LEU A 184 7.53 10.66 -5.33
CA LEU A 184 6.32 10.59 -6.15
C LEU A 184 5.06 10.40 -5.29
N LYS A 185 5.12 9.53 -4.27
CA LYS A 185 4.00 9.25 -3.36
C LYS A 185 3.64 10.46 -2.49
N THR A 186 4.63 11.18 -1.95
CA THR A 186 4.40 12.38 -1.12
C THR A 186 3.96 13.60 -1.94
N SER A 187 4.35 13.69 -3.21
CA SER A 187 4.02 14.81 -4.12
C SER A 187 2.52 15.13 -4.23
N GLN A 188 1.67 14.13 -3.95
CA GLN A 188 0.22 14.29 -3.93
C GLN A 188 -0.22 15.18 -2.77
N CYS A 189 0.31 14.97 -1.57
CA CYS A 189 -0.05 15.74 -0.38
C CYS A 189 0.61 17.12 -0.39
N THR A 190 1.90 17.20 -0.75
CA THR A 190 2.66 18.46 -0.72
C THR A 190 2.07 19.50 -1.67
N LYS A 191 1.67 19.10 -2.89
CA LYS A 191 1.02 19.99 -3.85
C LYS A 191 -0.38 20.46 -3.39
N LEU A 192 -1.13 19.64 -2.66
CA LEU A 192 -2.42 20.05 -2.10
C LEU A 192 -2.27 21.09 -0.99
N LEU A 193 -1.23 20.95 -0.16
CA LEU A 193 -0.92 21.86 0.93
C LEU A 193 -0.18 23.12 0.46
N GLN A 194 0.09 23.27 -0.84
CA GLN A 194 0.92 24.33 -1.43
C GLN A 194 2.28 24.47 -0.75
N LEU A 195 2.76 23.39 -0.13
CA LEU A 195 4.07 23.36 0.50
C LEU A 195 5.11 23.23 -0.60
N GLU A 196 5.93 24.26 -0.78
CA GLU A 196 7.22 24.08 -1.43
C GLU A 196 8.04 23.14 -0.56
N VAL A 197 8.20 21.89 -0.99
CA VAL A 197 9.18 21.00 -0.36
C VAL A 197 10.53 21.68 -0.57
N PRO A 198 11.28 22.02 0.49
CA PRO A 198 12.63 22.54 0.33
C PRO A 198 13.40 21.54 -0.53
N LYS A 199 13.92 21.98 -1.68
CA LYS A 199 14.88 21.16 -2.44
C LYS A 199 16.05 20.89 -1.51
N GLN A 200 16.14 19.71 -0.92
CA GLN A 200 17.35 19.32 -0.21
C GLN A 200 18.47 19.28 -1.25
N SER A 201 19.51 20.07 -1.01
CA SER A 201 20.83 19.88 -1.58
C SER A 201 21.17 18.40 -1.45
N LYS A 202 21.66 17.76 -2.52
CA LYS A 202 22.25 16.41 -2.45
C LYS A 202 23.13 16.34 -1.21
N VAL A 203 22.71 15.56 -0.21
CA VAL A 203 23.56 15.24 0.92
C VAL A 203 24.55 14.20 0.39
N GLU A 204 25.66 14.69 -0.15
CA GLU A 204 26.89 13.91 -0.21
C GLU A 204 27.28 13.62 1.25
N ASN A 205 27.26 12.34 1.62
CA ASN A 205 27.59 11.73 2.92
C ASN A 205 26.38 11.16 3.68
N LEU A 206 25.90 10.01 3.20
CA LEU A 206 25.40 8.95 4.07
C LEU A 206 26.48 7.86 4.08
N GLU A 207 27.27 7.82 5.16
CA GLU A 207 27.97 6.60 5.54
C GLU A 207 26.88 5.57 5.88
N ILE A 208 26.76 4.57 5.02
CA ILE A 208 25.96 3.38 5.28
C ILE A 208 26.71 2.61 6.37
N ILE A 209 26.22 2.68 7.60
CA ILE A 209 26.64 1.78 8.68
C ILE A 209 25.82 0.49 8.50
N TYR A 210 26.55 -0.63 8.39
CA TYR A 210 26.02 -2.00 8.23
C TYR A 210 25.10 -2.43 9.37
#